data_AF-A0A803RA62-F1
#
_entry.id   AF-A0A803RA62-F1
#
_cell.length_a   1.000
_cell.length_b   1.000
_cell.length_c   1.000
_cell.angle_alpha   90.00
_cell.angle_beta   90.00
_cell.angle_gamma   90.00
#
_symmetry.space_group_name_H-M   'P 1'
#
loop_
_entity.id
_entity.type
_entity.pdbx_description
1 polymer ?
#
loop_
_entity_poly.entity_id
_entity_poly.type
_entity_poly.pdbx_seq_one_letter_code
_entity_poly.pdbx_strand_id
1 'polypeptide(L)'
;MADTSGPRYTNESCQVIESHQNCMKNGRPDSGYLYWRWHPKDCEIPRLSPQRFLNLMRNKSWAFIGDSISRNHVQSLLCILSQVKLFLKFIQTK
;
A
#
# COMPACT_ATOMS: atom_id res chain seq x y z
N MET A 1 -12.17 -12.57 0.13
CA MET A 1 -13.51 -12.25 -0.40
C MET A 1 -13.39 -11.05 -1.32
N ALA A 2 -14.32 -10.91 -2.27
CA ALA A 2 -14.36 -9.74 -3.16
C ALA A 2 -14.71 -8.47 -2.35
N ASP A 3 -14.07 -7.36 -2.68
CA ASP A 3 -14.19 -6.09 -1.99
C ASP A 3 -14.52 -4.98 -2.99
N THR A 4 -15.77 -4.53 -2.98
CA THR A 4 -16.30 -3.56 -3.95
C THR A 4 -15.70 -2.17 -3.80
N SER A 5 -15.06 -1.86 -2.67
CA SER A 5 -14.37 -0.57 -2.49
C SER A 5 -12.99 -0.52 -3.12
N GLY A 6 -12.50 -1.63 -3.68
CA GLY A 6 -11.28 -1.69 -4.49
C GLY A 6 -9.97 -1.62 -3.70
N PRO A 7 -8.84 -1.55 -4.43
CA PRO A 7 -7.51 -1.54 -3.81
C PRO A 7 -7.26 -0.23 -3.06
N ARG A 8 -6.33 -0.23 -2.10
CA ARG A 8 -5.97 0.98 -1.33
C ARG A 8 -5.20 2.02 -2.16
N TYR A 9 -4.61 1.58 -3.26
CA TYR A 9 -3.88 2.40 -4.22
C TYR A 9 -3.89 1.68 -5.58
N THR A 10 -3.65 2.43 -6.64
CA THR A 10 -3.44 1.93 -8.00
C THR A 10 -2.07 2.39 -8.52
N ASN A 11 -1.71 1.97 -9.72
CA ASN A 11 -0.50 2.43 -10.41
C ASN A 11 -0.55 3.92 -10.77
N GLU A 12 -1.73 4.54 -10.82
CA GLU A 12 -1.89 5.99 -11.00
C GLU A 12 -1.74 6.75 -9.67
N SER A 13 -2.27 6.20 -8.57
CA SER A 13 -2.28 6.88 -7.27
C SER A 13 -0.98 6.70 -6.46
N CYS A 14 -0.11 5.78 -6.86
CA CYS A 14 1.16 5.53 -6.18
C CYS A 14 2.36 5.68 -7.13
N GLN A 15 3.25 6.62 -6.79
CA GLN A 15 4.45 6.93 -7.58
C GLN A 15 5.68 6.10 -7.17
N VAL A 16 5.58 5.27 -6.13
CA VAL A 16 6.71 4.46 -5.61
C VAL A 16 6.65 2.99 -6.01
N ILE A 17 5.71 2.60 -6.88
CA ILE A 17 5.67 1.23 -7.43
C ILE A 17 6.82 1.07 -8.41
N GLU A 18 7.70 0.11 -8.15
CA GLU A 18 8.82 -0.17 -9.03
C GLU A 18 8.38 -0.82 -10.34
N SER A 19 9.12 -0.56 -11.42
CA SER A 19 8.74 -1.00 -12.76
C SER A 19 8.47 -2.51 -12.85
N HIS A 20 9.29 -3.34 -12.20
CA HIS A 20 9.14 -4.80 -12.24
C HIS A 20 7.92 -5.31 -11.45
N GLN A 21 7.31 -4.48 -10.59
CA GLN A 21 6.12 -4.81 -9.80
C GLN A 21 4.83 -4.25 -10.39
N ASN A 22 4.92 -3.35 -11.36
CA ASN A 22 3.76 -2.67 -11.94
C ASN A 22 3.08 -3.55 -13.00
N CYS A 23 2.30 -4.54 -12.57
CA CYS A 23 1.65 -5.50 -13.47
C CYS A 23 0.78 -4.82 -14.54
N MET A 24 0.04 -3.76 -14.17
CA MET A 24 -0.83 -3.03 -15.10
C MET A 24 0.00 -2.35 -16.20
N LYS A 25 1.09 -1.67 -15.82
CA LYS A 25 2.03 -1.08 -16.79
C LYS A 25 2.75 -2.13 -17.63
N ASN A 26 2.99 -3.31 -17.07
CA ASN A 26 3.67 -4.42 -17.74
C ASN A 26 2.73 -5.30 -18.57
N GLY A 27 1.50 -4.83 -18.86
CA GLY A 27 0.61 -5.46 -19.83
C GLY A 27 -0.27 -6.58 -19.29
N ARG A 28 -0.42 -6.72 -17.96
CA ARG A 28 -1.42 -7.64 -17.39
C ARG A 28 -2.84 -7.16 -17.78
N PRO A 29 -3.67 -8.00 -18.43
CA PRO A 29 -4.95 -7.57 -18.99
C PRO A 29 -6.12 -7.59 -17.98
N ASP A 30 -6.03 -8.40 -16.91
CA ASP A 30 -7.07 -8.54 -15.90
C ASP A 30 -6.78 -7.68 -14.65
N SER A 31 -7.83 -7.16 -14.00
CA SER A 31 -7.71 -6.34 -12.77
C SER A 31 -8.43 -6.93 -11.55
N GLY A 32 -9.15 -8.04 -11.71
CA GLY A 32 -9.97 -8.64 -10.64
C GLY A 32 -9.16 -9.04 -9.40
N TYR A 33 -7.87 -9.33 -9.56
CA TYR A 33 -6.96 -9.66 -8.46
C TYR A 33 -6.81 -8.50 -7.44
N LEU A 34 -7.02 -7.25 -7.86
CA LEU A 34 -6.92 -6.06 -7.00
C LEU A 34 -8.10 -5.93 -6.01
N TYR A 35 -9.20 -6.63 -6.27
CA TYR A 35 -10.44 -6.54 -5.49
C TYR A 35 -10.56 -7.64 -4.44
N TRP A 36 -9.47 -8.35 -4.15
CA TRP A 36 -9.43 -9.33 -3.08
C TRP A 36 -9.05 -8.72 -1.75
N ARG A 37 -9.84 -9.00 -0.72
CA ARG A 37 -9.51 -8.68 0.66
C ARG A 37 -9.53 -9.94 1.52
N TRP A 38 -8.53 -10.03 2.39
CA TRP A 38 -8.50 -11.03 3.45
C TRP A 38 -9.62 -10.76 4.46
N HIS A 39 -10.41 -11.80 4.76
CA HIS A 39 -11.52 -11.73 5.70
C HIS A 39 -11.43 -12.94 6.65
N PRO A 40 -11.01 -12.76 7.90
CA PRO A 40 -11.01 -13.85 8.88
C PRO A 40 -12.45 -14.23 9.26
N LYS A 41 -12.65 -15.41 9.87
CA LYS A 41 -14.01 -15.92 10.15
C LYS A 41 -14.73 -15.13 11.23
N ASP A 42 -14.02 -14.72 12.27
CA ASP A 42 -14.64 -14.28 13.53
C ASP A 42 -14.51 -12.77 13.78
N CYS A 43 -13.95 -12.00 12.85
CA CYS A 43 -13.84 -10.56 13.00
C CYS A 43 -13.72 -9.81 11.67
N GLU A 44 -14.00 -8.51 11.75
CA GLU A 44 -13.69 -7.59 10.66
C GLU A 44 -12.36 -6.88 10.96
N ILE A 45 -11.39 -7.02 10.05
CA ILE A 45 -10.14 -6.26 10.14
C ILE A 45 -10.39 -4.89 9.51
N PRO A 46 -10.30 -3.77 10.23
CA PRO A 46 -10.52 -2.44 9.63
C PRO A 46 -9.48 -2.14 8.54
N ARG A 47 -9.89 -1.38 7.51
CA ARG A 47 -8.94 -0.91 6.48
C ARG A 47 -7.88 -0.02 7.13
N LEU A 48 -6.61 -0.21 6.75
CA LEU A 48 -5.49 0.57 7.27
C LEU A 48 -5.66 2.06 6.93
N SER A 49 -6.03 2.91 7.88
CA SER A 49 -6.11 4.37 7.67
C SER A 49 -4.69 4.98 7.63
N PRO A 50 -4.30 5.61 6.51
CA PRO A 50 -2.99 6.26 6.40
C PRO A 50 -2.76 7.33 7.46
N GLN A 51 -3.76 8.19 7.71
CA GLN A 51 -3.67 9.25 8.73
C GLN A 51 -3.51 8.66 10.14
N ARG A 52 -4.32 7.66 10.48
CA ARG A 52 -4.26 7.01 11.80
C ARG A 52 -2.91 6.33 12.02
N PHE A 53 -2.40 5.63 11.01
CA PHE A 53 -1.09 4.98 11.06
C PHE A 53 0.02 6.00 11.30
N LEU A 54 0.07 7.08 10.51
CA LEU A 54 1.10 8.12 10.65
C LEU A 54 1.03 8.83 12.02
N ASN A 55 -0.17 9.05 12.56
CA ASN A 55 -0.35 9.63 13.88
C ASN A 55 0.17 8.71 14.99
N LEU A 56 -0.09 7.40 14.91
CA LEU A 56 0.41 6.41 15.88
C LEU A 56 1.93 6.26 15.82
N MET A 57 2.53 6.45 14.64
CA MET A 57 3.97 6.33 14.41
C MET A 57 4.74 7.64 14.62
N ARG A 58 4.07 8.71 15.06
CA ARG A 58 4.74 9.99 15.34
C ARG A 58 5.84 9.80 16.40
N ASN A 59 7.02 10.33 16.12
CA ASN A 59 8.22 10.24 16.97
C ASN A 59 8.69 8.78 17.21
N LYS A 60 8.35 7.86 16.32
CA LYS A 60 8.84 6.48 16.33
C LYS A 60 9.57 6.19 15.03
N SER A 61 10.65 5.44 15.13
CA SER A 61 11.34 4.88 13.96
C SER A 61 10.89 3.45 13.77
N TRP A 62 10.63 3.05 12.53
CA TRP A 62 10.30 1.68 12.17
C TRP A 62 11.14 1.25 10.97
N ALA A 63 11.59 0.00 10.98
CA ALA A 63 12.36 -0.62 9.91
C ALA A 63 11.81 -2.03 9.64
N PHE A 64 11.88 -2.45 8.38
CA PHE A 64 11.63 -3.83 7.96
C PHE A 64 12.97 -4.52 7.74
N ILE A 65 13.12 -5.71 8.31
CA ILE A 65 14.30 -6.55 8.14
C ILE A 65 13.83 -7.83 7.46
N GLY A 66 14.45 -8.19 6.33
CA GLY A 66 14.13 -9.39 5.59
C GLY A 66 14.65 -9.33 4.15
N ASP A 67 14.00 -10.09 3.28
CA ASP A 67 14.43 -10.29 1.89
C ASP A 67 13.66 -9.40 0.90
N SER A 68 13.62 -9.81 -0.37
CA SER A 68 12.88 -9.12 -1.42
C SER A 68 11.37 -9.06 -1.15
N ILE A 69 10.78 -10.04 -0.47
CA ILE A 69 9.36 -10.02 -0.12
C ILE A 69 9.11 -8.93 0.94
N SER A 70 9.98 -8.81 1.94
CA SER A 70 9.91 -7.71 2.90
C SER A 70 9.99 -6.35 2.22
N ARG A 71 10.85 -6.19 1.20
CA ARG A 71 10.90 -4.95 0.40
C ARG A 71 9.56 -4.66 -0.29
N ASN A 72 8.94 -5.66 -0.91
CA ASN A 72 7.62 -5.52 -1.54
C ASN A 72 6.56 -5.06 -0.53
N HIS A 73 6.58 -5.58 0.69
CA HIS A 73 5.66 -5.16 1.76
C HIS A 73 5.87 -3.69 2.16
N VAL A 74 7.12 -3.22 2.27
CA VAL A 74 7.42 -1.80 2.56
C VAL A 74 6.89 -0.91 1.45
N GLN A 75 7.14 -1.24 0.19
CA GLN A 75 6.68 -0.43 -0.94
C GLN A 75 5.16 -0.34 -1.00
N SER A 76 4.45 -1.46 -0.75
CA SER A 76 3.00 -1.47 -0.64
C SER A 76 2.51 -0.56 0.49
N LEU A 77 3.15 -0.60 1.66
CA LEU A 77 2.82 0.30 2.77
C LEU A 77 3.05 1.76 2.39
N LEU A 78 4.18 2.09 1.75
CA LEU A 78 4.48 3.45 1.31
C LEU A 78 3.40 3.98 0.34
N CYS A 79 2.90 3.16 -0.57
CA CYS A 79 1.78 3.52 -1.45
C CYS A 79 0.48 3.81 -0.71
N ILE A 80 0.21 3.10 0.38
CA ILE A 80 -0.97 3.35 1.21
C ILE A 80 -0.78 4.67 1.99
N LEU A 81 0.42 4.92 2.51
CA LEU A 81 0.71 6.14 3.27
C LEU A 81 0.79 7.39 2.39
N SER A 82 1.16 7.23 1.11
CA SER A 82 1.18 8.31 0.11
C SER A 82 -0.19 8.89 -0.20
N GLN A 83 -1.28 8.30 0.30
CA GLN A 83 -2.60 8.91 0.19
C GLN A 83 -2.76 10.16 1.08
N VAL A 84 -1.79 10.45 1.97
CA VAL A 84 -1.74 11.69 2.76
C VAL A 84 -0.80 12.71 2.11
N LYS A 85 -1.31 13.89 1.74
CA LYS A 85 -0.54 14.97 1.07
C LYS A 85 0.78 15.32 1.75
N LEU A 86 0.84 15.31 3.08
CA LEU A 86 2.06 15.61 3.83
C LEU A 86 3.13 14.53 3.66
N PHE A 87 2.73 13.27 3.55
CA PHE A 87 3.65 12.15 3.34
C PHE A 87 4.21 12.11 1.92
N LEU A 88 3.41 12.50 0.92
CA LEU A 88 3.88 12.68 -0.46
C LEU A 88 5.04 13.67 -0.55
N LYS A 89 4.92 14.81 0.15
CA LYS A 89 6.01 15.80 0.21
C LYS A 89 7.27 15.18 0.80
N PHE A 90 7.15 14.41 1.89
CA PHE A 90 8.29 13.73 2.52
C PHE A 90 9.02 12.77 1.56
N ILE A 91 8.27 11.97 0.80
CA ILE A 91 8.86 11.06 -0.21
C ILE A 91 9.55 11.85 -1.33
N GLN A 92 8.98 12.96 -1.79
CA GLN A 92 9.53 13.74 -2.91
C GLN A 92 10.73 14.62 -2.51
N THR A 93 10.88 14.95 -1.23
CA THR A 93 12.00 15.74 -0.71
C THR A 93 13.24 14.92 -0.35
N LYS A 94 13.21 13.61 -0.62
CA LYS A 94 14.35 12.69 -0.42
C LYS A 94 14.78 12.08 -1.73
#